data_AF-A0A2S8GM87-F1
#
_entry.id   AF-A0A2S8GM87-F1
#
_cell.length_a   1.000
_cell.length_b   1.000
_cell.length_c   1.000
_cell.angle_alpha   90.00
_cell.angle_beta   90.00
_cell.angle_gamma   90.00
#
_symmetry.space_group_name_H-M   'P 1'
#
loop_
_entity.id
_entity.type
_entity.pdbx_description
1 polymer ?
#
loop_
_entity_poly.entity_id
_entity_poly.type
_entity_poly.pdbx_seq_one_letter_code
_entity_poly.pdbx_strand_id
1 'polypeptide(L)'
;MKCPSCGASFPENASICEYCGSRVPEERHVSADRSEERIFQQIKESTAFAQRNNPARIQQMPQPSSLRIVGLIFFMVIWCGAGLFLTSIFWMVAGPLALIPLAMIIFGVFFAATRANKFLNHIGAPVDSFPAIVAGKRMAVSGGEHTSTSYYLTFEFEDGKRDEFPVYDGRIYGKVTEEDAGILYLRNRYAVDFERVRM
;
A
#
# COMPACT_ATOMS: atom_id res chain seq x y z
N MET A 1 29.31 -13.68 24.05
CA MET A 1 28.78 -15.07 24.18
C MET A 1 29.73 -15.94 25.01
N LYS A 2 29.27 -17.07 25.58
CA LYS A 2 30.10 -18.04 26.31
C LYS A 2 30.34 -19.29 25.47
N CYS A 3 31.55 -19.82 25.48
CA CYS A 3 31.88 -21.01 24.72
C CYS A 3 31.17 -22.24 25.34
N PRO A 4 30.44 -23.06 24.57
CA PRO A 4 29.74 -24.24 25.09
C PRO A 4 30.70 -25.34 25.58
N SER A 5 31.95 -25.38 25.09
CA SER A 5 32.93 -26.37 25.51
C SER A 5 33.73 -25.98 26.76
N CYS A 6 34.11 -24.72 26.93
CA CYS A 6 35.00 -24.29 28.04
C CYS A 6 34.42 -23.19 28.94
N GLY A 7 33.28 -22.60 28.60
CA GLY A 7 32.64 -21.54 29.40
C GLY A 7 33.31 -20.17 29.34
N ALA A 8 34.44 -20.01 28.63
CA ALA A 8 35.14 -18.73 28.49
C ALA A 8 34.28 -17.70 27.73
N SER A 9 34.39 -16.43 28.14
CA SER A 9 33.80 -15.29 27.44
C SER A 9 34.68 -14.88 26.26
N PHE A 10 34.07 -14.71 25.08
CA PHE A 10 34.78 -14.36 23.86
C PHE A 10 33.93 -13.42 22.98
N PRO A 11 34.56 -12.67 22.03
CA PRO A 11 33.86 -11.71 21.17
C PRO A 11 32.86 -12.38 20.22
N GLU A 12 31.75 -11.70 19.90
CA GLU A 12 30.60 -12.26 19.16
C GLU A 12 30.90 -12.75 17.74
N ASN A 13 32.03 -12.36 17.17
CA ASN A 13 32.42 -12.63 15.79
C ASN A 13 33.59 -13.64 15.64
N ALA A 14 34.01 -14.31 16.72
CA ALA A 14 35.08 -15.31 16.64
C ALA A 14 34.51 -16.72 16.37
N SER A 15 34.89 -17.32 15.24
CA SER A 15 34.49 -18.68 14.84
C SER A 15 35.22 -19.78 15.63
N ILE A 16 36.33 -19.45 16.29
CA ILE A 16 37.17 -20.37 17.06
C ILE A 16 37.45 -19.74 18.43
N CYS A 17 37.27 -20.53 19.49
CA CYS A 17 37.58 -20.07 20.84
C CYS A 17 39.10 -20.07 21.06
N GLU A 18 39.69 -18.90 21.35
CA GLU A 18 41.12 -18.75 21.61
C GLU A 18 41.62 -19.54 22.84
N TYR A 19 40.73 -19.86 23.78
CA TYR A 19 41.10 -20.55 25.02
C TYR A 19 41.12 -22.07 24.92
N CYS A 20 40.31 -22.67 24.05
CA CYS A 20 40.15 -24.13 23.98
C CYS A 20 40.21 -24.70 22.56
N GLY A 21 40.30 -23.85 21.54
CA GLY A 21 40.37 -24.26 20.14
C GLY A 21 39.08 -24.88 19.57
N SER A 22 38.00 -24.98 20.35
CA SER A 22 36.72 -25.48 19.84
C SER A 22 36.12 -24.46 18.86
N ARG A 23 35.59 -24.95 17.74
CA ARG A 23 34.74 -24.13 16.86
C ARG A 23 33.47 -23.79 17.61
N VAL A 24 33.12 -22.51 17.68
CA VAL A 24 31.87 -22.10 18.32
C VAL A 24 30.79 -22.09 17.25
N PRO A 25 29.65 -22.78 17.47
CA PRO A 25 28.63 -22.83 16.45
C PRO A 25 28.02 -21.46 16.16
N GLU A 26 28.06 -21.04 14.90
CA GLU A 26 27.45 -19.81 14.39
C GLU A 26 25.93 -20.03 14.19
N GLU A 27 25.21 -20.28 15.28
CA GLU A 27 23.99 -21.08 15.22
C GLU A 27 22.65 -20.33 15.20
N ARG A 28 22.60 -19.00 15.37
CA ARG A 28 21.30 -18.28 15.45
C ARG A 28 20.96 -17.35 14.31
N HIS A 29 21.92 -16.57 13.79
CA HIS A 29 21.64 -15.66 12.68
C HIS A 29 21.67 -16.39 11.32
N VAL A 30 22.63 -17.30 11.14
CA VAL A 30 22.80 -18.06 9.88
C VAL A 30 21.70 -19.11 9.66
N SER A 31 21.08 -19.63 10.73
CA SER A 31 19.98 -20.60 10.63
C SER A 31 18.65 -19.93 10.28
N ALA A 32 18.39 -18.75 10.86
CA ALA A 32 17.22 -17.92 10.54
C ALA A 32 17.29 -17.41 9.09
N ASP A 33 18.40 -16.79 8.68
CA ASP A 33 18.61 -16.30 7.30
C ASP A 33 18.36 -17.39 6.27
N ARG A 34 18.92 -18.59 6.50
CA ARG A 34 18.81 -19.71 5.56
C ARG A 34 17.39 -20.30 5.53
N SER A 35 16.58 -20.07 6.56
CA SER A 35 15.16 -20.46 6.57
C SER A 35 14.30 -19.45 5.83
N GLU A 36 14.54 -18.15 6.03
CA GLU A 36 13.85 -17.05 5.36
C GLU A 36 14.14 -17.04 3.86
N GLU A 37 15.39 -17.26 3.45
CA GLU A 37 15.76 -17.34 2.04
C GLU A 37 15.00 -18.47 1.31
N ARG A 38 14.76 -19.61 1.97
CA ARG A 38 13.98 -20.72 1.40
C ARG A 38 12.50 -20.37 1.26
N ILE A 39 11.94 -19.64 2.23
CA ILE A 39 10.58 -19.12 2.21
C ILE A 39 10.41 -18.19 0.99
N PHE A 40 11.34 -17.27 0.75
CA PHE A 40 11.30 -16.36 -0.40
C PHE A 40 11.42 -17.10 -1.75
N GLN A 41 12.30 -18.10 -1.85
CA GLN A 41 12.39 -18.94 -3.05
C GLN A 41 11.07 -19.67 -3.31
N GLN A 42 10.44 -20.25 -2.29
CA GLN A 42 9.17 -20.93 -2.42
C GLN A 42 8.04 -19.98 -2.86
N ILE A 43 8.03 -18.73 -2.39
CA ILE A 43 7.10 -17.70 -2.88
C ILE A 43 7.31 -17.48 -4.38
N LYS A 44 8.56 -17.28 -4.82
CA LYS A 44 8.89 -17.02 -6.23
C LYS A 44 8.51 -18.16 -7.17
N GLU A 45 8.63 -19.40 -6.70
CA GLU A 45 8.24 -20.60 -7.45
C GLU A 45 6.72 -20.83 -7.49
N SER A 46 5.96 -20.17 -6.61
CA SER A 46 4.51 -20.33 -6.53
C SER A 46 3.77 -19.80 -7.77
N THR A 47 2.65 -20.45 -8.10
CA THR A 47 1.75 -20.00 -9.18
C THR A 47 1.14 -18.64 -8.88
N ALA A 48 0.95 -18.30 -7.60
CA ALA A 48 0.50 -16.98 -7.15
C ALA A 48 1.49 -15.89 -7.59
N PHE A 49 2.79 -16.12 -7.43
CA PHE A 49 3.83 -15.15 -7.81
C PHE A 49 3.98 -15.03 -9.33
N ALA A 50 3.80 -16.13 -10.06
CA ALA A 50 3.74 -16.10 -11.52
C ALA A 50 2.55 -15.28 -12.04
N GLN A 51 1.40 -15.34 -11.35
CA GLN A 51 0.17 -14.63 -11.72
C GLN A 51 -0.02 -13.27 -11.04
N ARG A 52 0.98 -12.76 -10.32
CA ARG A 52 0.87 -11.52 -9.53
C ARG A 52 0.40 -10.30 -10.33
N ASN A 53 0.74 -10.22 -11.62
CA ASN A 53 0.39 -9.13 -12.51
C ASN A 53 -0.89 -9.38 -13.32
N ASN A 54 -1.72 -10.35 -12.93
CA ASN A 54 -2.96 -10.65 -13.65
C ASN A 54 -3.95 -9.45 -13.58
N PRO A 55 -4.36 -8.87 -14.73
CA PRO A 55 -5.21 -7.69 -14.75
C PRO A 55 -6.59 -7.91 -14.10
N ALA A 56 -7.14 -9.13 -14.17
CA ALA A 56 -8.40 -9.46 -13.53
C ALA A 56 -8.33 -9.31 -12.00
N ARG A 57 -7.16 -9.58 -11.41
CA ARG A 57 -6.91 -9.45 -9.97
C ARG A 57 -6.75 -7.98 -9.57
N ILE A 58 -5.92 -7.24 -10.31
CA ILE A 58 -5.66 -5.82 -10.04
C ILE A 58 -6.97 -5.01 -10.11
N GLN A 59 -7.90 -5.39 -10.98
CA GLN A 59 -9.22 -4.76 -11.07
C GLN A 59 -10.11 -5.03 -9.84
N GLN A 60 -9.96 -6.17 -9.17
CA GLN A 60 -10.74 -6.54 -7.97
C GLN A 60 -10.24 -5.84 -6.69
N MET A 61 -9.00 -5.33 -6.70
CA MET A 61 -8.44 -4.64 -5.53
C MET A 61 -9.25 -3.37 -5.21
N PRO A 62 -9.39 -3.00 -3.92
CA PRO A 62 -10.14 -1.81 -3.53
C PRO A 62 -9.56 -0.58 -4.23
N GLN A 63 -10.35 -0.04 -5.16
CA GLN A 63 -10.09 1.22 -5.85
C GLN A 63 -10.71 2.35 -5.03
N PRO A 64 -10.18 3.58 -5.12
CA PRO A 64 -10.75 4.72 -4.41
C PRO A 64 -12.23 4.86 -4.77
N SER A 65 -13.06 5.10 -3.74
CA SER A 65 -14.52 5.00 -3.82
C SER A 65 -15.09 5.76 -5.03
N SER A 66 -15.56 4.98 -6.00
CA SER A 66 -16.24 5.43 -7.22
C SER A 66 -17.38 6.39 -6.93
N LEU A 67 -17.99 6.29 -5.74
CA LEU A 67 -19.04 7.18 -5.24
C LEU A 67 -18.61 8.66 -5.24
N ARG A 68 -17.34 8.96 -4.91
CA ARG A 68 -16.82 10.34 -4.94
C ARG A 68 -16.67 10.85 -6.38
N ILE A 69 -16.35 9.97 -7.32
CA ILE A 69 -16.24 10.30 -8.75
C ILE A 69 -17.62 10.56 -9.34
N VAL A 70 -18.58 9.66 -9.08
CA VAL A 70 -19.96 9.81 -9.54
C VAL A 70 -20.57 11.09 -8.98
N GLY A 71 -20.32 11.40 -7.70
CA GLY A 71 -20.74 12.66 -7.09
C GLY A 71 -20.12 13.89 -7.75
N LEU A 72 -18.81 13.86 -8.06
CA LEU A 72 -18.13 14.96 -8.76
C LEU A 72 -18.65 15.14 -10.20
N ILE A 73 -18.85 14.06 -10.94
CA ILE A 73 -19.38 14.08 -12.31
C ILE A 73 -20.83 14.60 -12.29
N PHE A 74 -21.67 14.09 -11.39
CA PHE A 74 -23.06 14.52 -11.25
C PHE A 74 -23.15 16.01 -10.90
N PHE A 75 -22.34 16.47 -9.94
CA PHE A 75 -22.24 17.89 -9.58
C PHE A 75 -21.77 18.75 -10.77
N MET A 76 -20.80 18.27 -11.56
CA MET A 76 -20.34 18.92 -12.80
C MET A 76 -21.45 19.02 -13.86
N VAL A 77 -22.21 17.96 -14.10
CA VAL A 77 -23.31 17.95 -15.07
C VAL A 77 -24.40 18.94 -14.65
N ILE A 78 -24.74 18.96 -13.36
CA ILE A 78 -25.71 19.92 -12.81
C ILE A 78 -25.18 21.36 -12.91
N TRP A 79 -23.92 21.60 -12.54
CA TRP A 79 -23.31 22.93 -12.62
C TRP A 79 -23.27 23.43 -14.06
N CYS A 80 -22.85 22.60 -15.02
CA CYS A 80 -22.84 22.96 -16.43
C CYS A 80 -24.26 23.20 -16.97
N GLY A 81 -25.23 22.35 -16.62
CA GLY A 81 -26.62 22.51 -17.04
C GLY A 81 -27.25 23.79 -16.49
N ALA A 82 -27.11 24.04 -15.20
CA ALA A 82 -27.60 25.25 -14.54
C ALA A 82 -26.89 26.52 -15.07
N GLY A 83 -25.58 26.43 -15.31
CA GLY A 83 -24.81 27.51 -15.90
C GLY A 83 -25.30 27.85 -17.31
N LEU A 84 -25.46 26.85 -18.18
CA LEU A 84 -25.94 27.05 -19.55
C LEU A 84 -27.35 27.65 -19.56
N PHE A 85 -28.24 27.19 -18.67
CA PHE A 85 -29.57 27.76 -18.50
C PHE A 85 -29.55 29.22 -18.03
N LEU A 86 -28.68 29.57 -17.09
CA LEU A 86 -28.51 30.95 -16.64
C LEU A 86 -27.92 31.85 -17.73
N THR A 87 -26.96 31.35 -18.51
CA THR A 87 -26.40 32.10 -19.65
C THR A 87 -27.45 32.39 -20.72
N SER A 88 -28.36 31.45 -21.02
CA SER A 88 -29.38 31.66 -22.05
C SER A 88 -30.43 32.70 -21.62
N ILE A 89 -30.84 32.69 -20.35
CA ILE A 89 -31.74 33.72 -19.78
C ILE A 89 -31.08 35.10 -19.79
N PHE A 90 -29.82 35.19 -19.35
CA PHE A 90 -29.09 36.46 -19.33
C PHE A 90 -28.84 37.02 -20.73
N TRP A 91 -28.63 36.16 -21.74
CA TRP A 91 -28.49 36.59 -23.12
C TRP A 91 -29.78 37.25 -23.65
N MET A 92 -30.93 36.72 -23.27
CA MET A 92 -32.24 37.23 -23.67
C MET A 92 -32.63 38.54 -22.96
N VAL A 93 -32.27 38.70 -21.68
CA VAL A 93 -32.70 39.84 -20.85
C VAL A 93 -31.65 40.94 -20.75
N ALA A 94 -30.38 40.59 -20.59
CA ALA A 94 -29.30 41.49 -20.20
C ALA A 94 -28.19 41.62 -21.28
N GLY A 95 -28.34 40.94 -22.41
CA GLY A 95 -27.41 41.02 -23.55
C GLY A 95 -25.96 40.67 -23.18
N PRO A 96 -24.98 41.58 -23.38
CA PRO A 96 -23.56 41.26 -23.24
C PRO A 96 -23.11 40.89 -21.81
N LEU A 97 -23.91 41.17 -20.77
CA LEU A 97 -23.60 40.73 -19.40
C LEU A 97 -23.62 39.21 -19.21
N ALA A 98 -24.17 38.45 -20.16
CA ALA A 98 -24.14 36.99 -20.16
C ALA A 98 -22.72 36.39 -20.23
N LEU A 99 -21.69 37.20 -20.52
CA LEU A 99 -20.28 36.79 -20.46
C LEU A 99 -19.83 36.37 -19.06
N ILE A 100 -20.43 36.91 -18.00
CA ILE A 100 -20.07 36.60 -16.61
C ILE A 100 -20.40 35.15 -16.25
N PRO A 101 -21.64 34.65 -16.41
CA PRO A 101 -21.95 33.25 -16.15
C PRO A 101 -21.22 32.29 -17.11
N LEU A 102 -20.94 32.72 -18.34
CA LEU A 102 -20.12 31.95 -19.29
C LEU A 102 -18.69 31.74 -18.75
N ALA A 103 -18.05 32.81 -18.27
CA ALA A 103 -16.71 32.74 -17.67
C ALA A 103 -16.68 31.83 -16.43
N MET A 104 -17.75 31.85 -15.61
CA MET A 104 -17.88 31.00 -14.43
C MET A 104 -17.95 29.50 -14.79
N ILE A 105 -18.65 29.14 -15.88
CA ILE A 105 -18.70 27.76 -16.39
C ILE A 105 -17.32 27.32 -16.85
N ILE A 106 -16.63 28.13 -17.66
CA ILE A 106 -15.30 27.83 -18.19
C ILE A 106 -14.31 27.60 -17.05
N PHE A 107 -14.33 28.46 -16.03
CA PHE A 107 -13.47 28.33 -14.86
C PHE A 107 -13.80 27.09 -14.02
N GLY A 108 -15.09 26.79 -13.83
CA GLY A 108 -15.54 25.59 -13.13
C GLY A 108 -15.13 24.30 -13.85
N VAL A 109 -15.29 24.24 -15.17
CA VAL A 109 -14.87 23.10 -16.01
C VAL A 109 -13.35 22.94 -15.97
N PHE A 110 -12.59 24.03 -16.04
CA PHE A 110 -11.12 23.99 -15.94
C PHE A 110 -10.65 23.44 -14.58
N PHE A 111 -11.23 23.91 -13.47
CA PHE A 111 -10.87 23.44 -12.13
C PHE A 111 -11.28 21.97 -11.92
N ALA A 112 -12.43 21.55 -12.46
CA ALA A 112 -12.85 20.15 -12.42
C ALA A 112 -11.97 19.26 -13.30
N ALA A 113 -11.60 19.69 -14.49
CA ALA A 113 -10.72 18.96 -15.39
C ALA A 113 -9.35 18.73 -14.74
N THR A 114 -8.76 19.74 -14.10
CA THR A 114 -7.49 19.58 -13.37
C THR A 114 -7.62 18.64 -12.17
N ARG A 115 -8.74 18.69 -11.44
CA ARG A 115 -9.03 17.77 -10.32
C ARG A 115 -9.23 16.33 -10.79
N ALA A 116 -9.95 16.15 -11.89
CA ALA A 116 -10.18 14.86 -12.53
C ALA A 116 -8.88 14.27 -13.07
N ASN A 117 -8.03 15.06 -13.73
CA ASN A 117 -6.74 14.59 -14.25
C ASN A 117 -5.81 14.11 -13.14
N LYS A 118 -5.73 14.86 -12.03
CA LYS A 118 -4.96 14.41 -10.85
C LYS A 118 -5.51 13.09 -10.32
N PHE A 119 -6.82 12.89 -10.32
CA PHE A 119 -7.45 11.68 -9.81
C PHE A 119 -7.29 10.48 -10.76
N LEU A 120 -7.45 10.67 -12.07
CA LEU A 120 -7.23 9.63 -13.10
C LEU A 120 -5.79 9.10 -13.05
N ASN A 121 -4.82 10.00 -12.89
CA ASN A 121 -3.42 9.61 -12.73
C ASN A 121 -3.14 8.82 -11.44
N HIS A 122 -4.00 8.94 -10.42
CA HIS A 122 -3.90 8.13 -9.19
C HIS A 122 -4.64 6.80 -9.28
N ILE A 123 -5.72 6.70 -10.06
CA ILE A 123 -6.44 5.44 -10.29
C ILE A 123 -5.58 4.46 -11.09
N GLY A 124 -4.78 4.96 -12.03
CA GLY A 124 -3.87 4.16 -12.86
C GLY A 124 -2.49 3.87 -12.25
N ALA A 125 -2.27 4.20 -10.97
CA ALA A 125 -0.97 3.94 -10.35
C ALA A 125 -0.67 2.44 -10.35
N PRO A 126 0.49 2.01 -10.90
CA PRO A 126 0.85 0.60 -10.95
C PRO A 126 0.86 0.04 -9.53
N VAL A 127 0.29 -1.16 -9.40
CA VAL A 127 0.38 -1.93 -8.15
C VAL A 127 1.66 -2.74 -8.26
N ASP A 128 2.62 -2.42 -7.40
CA ASP A 128 3.88 -3.15 -7.33
C ASP A 128 3.69 -4.38 -6.43
N SER A 129 4.25 -5.51 -6.85
CA SER A 129 4.12 -6.79 -6.14
C SER A 129 5.48 -7.29 -5.70
N PHE A 130 5.62 -7.54 -4.40
CA PHE A 130 6.87 -7.97 -3.80
C PHE A 130 6.66 -9.23 -2.95
N PRO A 131 7.62 -10.16 -2.94
CA PRO A 131 7.61 -11.26 -1.99
C PRO A 131 7.95 -10.69 -0.59
N ALA A 132 7.13 -11.01 0.40
CA ALA A 132 7.26 -10.44 1.74
C ALA A 132 6.73 -11.39 2.82
N ILE A 133 7.30 -11.27 4.02
CA ILE A 133 6.86 -11.98 5.22
C ILE A 133 6.26 -10.96 6.19
N VAL A 134 5.15 -11.29 6.83
CA VAL A 134 4.52 -10.41 7.83
C VAL A 134 5.31 -10.49 9.12
N ALA A 135 6.09 -9.45 9.44
CA ALA A 135 6.91 -9.39 10.65
C ALA A 135 6.14 -8.89 11.88
N GLY A 136 5.06 -8.14 11.70
CA GLY A 136 4.28 -7.63 12.82
C GLY A 136 3.09 -6.78 12.42
N LYS A 137 2.23 -6.50 13.41
CA LYS A 137 1.04 -5.67 13.25
C LYS A 137 0.94 -4.59 14.29
N ARG A 138 0.47 -3.41 13.88
CA ARG A 138 0.21 -2.29 14.79
C ARG A 138 -1.13 -1.63 14.49
N MET A 139 -1.81 -1.23 15.55
CA MET A 139 -3.04 -0.44 15.48
C MET A 139 -2.79 0.89 16.20
N ALA A 140 -3.16 1.99 15.54
CA ALA A 140 -3.18 3.31 16.16
C ALA A 140 -4.61 3.82 16.17
N VAL A 141 -5.13 4.11 17.36
CA VAL A 141 -6.44 4.73 17.51
C VAL A 141 -6.22 6.21 17.78
N SER A 142 -6.82 7.05 16.96
CA SER A 142 -6.79 8.50 17.13
C SER A 142 -8.22 9.01 17.20
N GLY A 143 -8.59 9.66 18.30
CA GLY A 143 -9.90 10.31 18.42
C GLY A 143 -10.31 10.63 19.86
N GLY A 144 -10.90 11.81 20.03
CA GLY A 144 -11.63 12.21 21.24
C GLY A 144 -13.14 12.07 21.05
N GLU A 145 -13.71 12.76 20.06
CA GLU A 145 -15.16 12.77 19.76
C GLU A 145 -15.55 11.82 18.61
N HIS A 146 -14.67 11.63 17.61
CA HIS A 146 -14.79 10.62 16.58
C HIS A 146 -13.55 9.71 16.56
N THR A 147 -13.74 8.43 16.87
CA THR A 147 -12.66 7.44 16.91
C THR A 147 -12.33 6.97 15.51
N SER A 148 -11.13 7.30 15.04
CA SER A 148 -10.57 6.76 13.79
C SER A 148 -9.45 5.78 14.10
N THR A 149 -9.56 4.56 13.57
CA THR A 149 -8.53 3.51 13.75
C THR A 149 -7.71 3.38 12.48
N SER A 150 -6.40 3.55 12.61
CA SER A 150 -5.42 3.35 11.53
C SER A 150 -4.65 2.05 11.79
N TYR A 151 -4.50 1.23 10.76
CA TYR A 151 -3.81 -0.05 10.82
C TYR A 151 -2.49 0.03 10.06
N TYR A 152 -1.46 -0.59 10.63
CA TYR A 152 -0.13 -0.65 10.06
C TYR A 152 0.36 -2.11 10.09
N LEU A 153 1.02 -2.52 9.01
CA LEU A 153 1.62 -3.85 8.87
C LEU A 153 3.11 -3.68 8.58
N THR A 154 3.94 -4.41 9.32
CA THR A 154 5.38 -4.47 9.09
C THR A 154 5.69 -5.69 8.24
N PHE A 155 6.36 -5.46 7.13
CA PHE A 155 6.77 -6.51 6.21
C PHE A 155 8.29 -6.61 6.16
N GLU A 156 8.77 -7.84 6.09
CA GLU A 156 10.16 -8.21 5.89
C GLU A 156 10.36 -8.64 4.44
N PHE A 157 11.35 -8.05 3.78
CA PHE A 157 11.70 -8.30 2.40
C PHE A 157 12.92 -9.22 2.29
N GLU A 158 13.22 -9.66 1.06
CA GLU A 158 14.35 -10.55 0.76
C GLU A 158 15.71 -9.99 1.21
N ASP A 159 15.85 -8.67 1.24
CA ASP A 159 17.07 -8.00 1.68
C ASP A 159 17.23 -7.97 3.23
N GLY A 160 16.33 -8.65 3.97
CA GLY A 160 16.26 -8.60 5.43
C GLY A 160 15.76 -7.26 6.00
N LYS A 161 15.37 -6.33 5.13
CA LYS A 161 14.84 -5.02 5.53
C LYS A 161 13.40 -5.16 5.97
N ARG A 162 13.07 -4.49 7.09
CA ARG A 162 11.71 -4.39 7.63
C ARG A 162 11.17 -2.98 7.46
N ASP A 163 10.07 -2.84 6.74
CA ASP A 163 9.39 -1.55 6.59
C ASP A 163 7.92 -1.66 7.02
N GLU A 164 7.42 -0.62 7.70
CA GLU A 164 6.02 -0.50 8.11
C GLU A 164 5.22 0.25 7.05
N PHE A 165 4.07 -0.30 6.65
CA PHE A 165 3.16 0.32 5.69
C PHE A 165 1.75 0.50 6.28
N PRO A 166 1.12 1.67 6.05
CA PRO A 166 -0.29 1.87 6.35
C PRO A 166 -1.17 0.99 5.46
N VAL A 167 -2.20 0.40 6.05
CA VAL A 167 -3.15 -0.47 5.36
C VAL A 167 -4.24 0.38 4.70
N TYR A 168 -4.49 0.16 3.40
CA TYR A 168 -5.53 0.88 2.66
C TYR A 168 -6.95 0.47 3.07
N ASP A 169 -7.16 -0.83 3.31
CA ASP A 169 -8.45 -1.41 3.69
C ASP A 169 -8.28 -2.33 4.91
N GLY A 170 -9.00 -2.04 5.99
CA GLY A 170 -8.96 -2.82 7.23
C GLY A 170 -9.28 -4.31 7.05
N ARG A 171 -9.90 -4.72 5.93
CA ARG A 171 -10.14 -6.13 5.59
C ARG A 171 -8.85 -6.93 5.42
N ILE A 172 -7.75 -6.33 4.98
CA ILE A 172 -6.45 -7.00 4.89
C ILE A 172 -5.95 -7.35 6.29
N TYR A 173 -6.03 -6.40 7.22
CA TYR A 173 -5.48 -6.54 8.56
C TYR A 173 -5.99 -7.79 9.30
N GLY A 174 -7.27 -8.14 9.07
CA GLY A 174 -7.91 -9.33 9.62
C GLY A 174 -7.64 -10.64 8.85
N LYS A 175 -7.13 -10.59 7.62
CA LYS A 175 -6.83 -11.77 6.79
C LYS A 175 -5.40 -12.27 6.91
N VAL A 176 -4.45 -11.37 7.17
CA VAL A 176 -3.05 -11.73 7.44
C VAL A 176 -2.88 -12.23 8.86
N THR A 177 -1.82 -12.99 9.12
CA THR A 177 -1.30 -13.32 10.46
C THR A 177 0.18 -12.96 10.51
N GLU A 178 0.75 -12.76 11.69
CA GLU A 178 2.21 -12.65 11.83
C GLU A 178 2.86 -13.96 11.36
N GLU A 179 4.05 -13.86 10.78
CA GLU A 179 4.80 -14.96 10.15
C GLU A 179 4.18 -15.52 8.85
N ASP A 180 3.08 -14.94 8.36
CA ASP A 180 2.55 -15.30 7.04
C ASP A 180 3.50 -14.86 5.94
N ALA A 181 3.89 -15.80 5.08
CA ALA A 181 4.73 -15.56 3.92
C ALA A 181 3.88 -15.49 2.63
N GLY A 182 4.17 -14.52 1.77
CA GLY A 182 3.33 -14.32 0.60
C GLY A 182 3.74 -13.14 -0.29
N ILE A 183 2.76 -12.62 -1.02
CA ILE A 183 2.92 -11.55 -2.00
C ILE A 183 2.22 -10.31 -1.47
N LEU A 184 3.01 -9.26 -1.24
CA LEU A 184 2.53 -7.95 -0.86
C LEU A 184 2.24 -7.12 -2.10
N TYR A 185 1.05 -6.54 -2.17
CA TYR A 185 0.65 -5.60 -3.21
C TYR A 185 0.67 -4.18 -2.65
N LEU A 186 1.61 -3.38 -3.13
CA LEU A 186 1.79 -1.98 -2.76
C LEU A 186 1.23 -1.06 -3.83
N ARG A 187 0.49 -0.03 -3.38
CA ARG A 187 0.16 1.12 -4.22
C ARG A 187 0.80 2.36 -3.60
N ASN A 188 1.90 2.81 -4.20
CA ASN A 188 2.72 3.90 -3.70
C ASN A 188 3.29 3.61 -2.29
N ARG A 189 2.62 4.04 -1.21
CA ARG A 189 3.02 3.76 0.19
C ARG A 189 1.99 3.00 1.02
N TYR A 190 0.94 2.49 0.38
CA TYR A 190 -0.13 1.79 1.07
C TYR A 190 -0.16 0.31 0.69
N ALA A 191 -0.32 -0.56 1.69
CA ALA A 191 -0.60 -1.97 1.47
C ALA A 191 -2.07 -2.13 1.05
N VAL A 192 -2.28 -2.62 -0.18
CA VAL A 192 -3.60 -2.72 -0.82
C VAL A 192 -4.16 -4.14 -0.80
N ASP A 193 -3.29 -5.15 -0.84
CA ASP A 193 -3.68 -6.54 -0.63
C ASP A 193 -2.47 -7.37 -0.21
N PHE A 194 -2.73 -8.52 0.40
CA PHE A 194 -1.70 -9.52 0.70
C PHE A 194 -2.22 -10.90 0.37
N GLU A 195 -1.47 -11.61 -0.45
CA GLU A 195 -1.78 -13.00 -0.79
C GLU A 195 -0.81 -13.94 -0.10
N ARG A 196 -1.33 -14.70 0.86
CA ARG A 196 -0.55 -15.75 1.51
C ARG A 196 -0.27 -16.88 0.53
N VAL A 197 1.00 -17.24 0.38
CA VAL A 197 1.40 -18.47 -0.28
C VAL A 197 1.43 -19.54 0.80
N ARG A 198 0.54 -20.54 0.70
CA ARG A 198 0.58 -21.67 1.65
C ARG A 198 1.86 -22.46 1.38
N MET A 199 2.71 -22.53 2.40
CA MET A 199 3.94 -23.30 2.40
C MET A 199 3.71 -24.70 2.95
#